data_AF-A0A357CJT5-F1
#
_entry.id   AF-A0A357CJT5-F1
#
_cell.length_a   1.000
_cell.length_b   1.000
_cell.length_c   1.000
_cell.angle_alpha   90.00
_cell.angle_beta   90.00
_cell.angle_gamma   90.00
#
_symmetry.space_group_name_H-M   'P 1'
#
loop_
_entity.id
_entity.type
_entity.pdbx_description
1 polymer ?
#
loop_
_entity_poly.entity_id
_entity_poly.type
_entity_poly.pdbx_seq_one_letter_code
_entity_poly.pdbx_strand_id
1 'polypeptide(L)' 'HQMRLYMSYRQSHKTAIAAAKSGFSKATAYRIEDDPRLPSQKKAPRSRRRPDPLAEVWDGEIVPILK' A
#
# COMPACT_ATOMS: atom_id res chain seq x y z
N HIS A 1 -8.40 5.77 -1.36
CA HIS A 1 -9.44 6.58 -2.03
C HIS A 1 -9.45 6.36 -3.55
N GLN A 2 -8.36 6.67 -4.25
CA GLN A 2 -8.25 6.57 -5.73
C GLN A 2 -8.62 5.20 -6.31
N MET A 3 -8.10 4.08 -5.78
CA MET A 3 -8.41 2.74 -6.31
C MET A 3 -9.90 2.37 -6.18
N ARG A 4 -10.57 2.77 -5.09
CA ARG A 4 -12.01 2.55 -4.93
C ARG A 4 -12.82 3.30 -5.98
N LEU A 5 -12.47 4.57 -6.22
CA LEU A 5 -13.10 5.36 -7.29
C LEU A 5 -12.85 4.74 -8.66
N TYR A 6 -11.64 4.25 -8.90
CA TYR A 6 -11.29 3.55 -10.14
C TYR A 6 -12.14 2.32 -10.37
N MET A 7 -12.31 1.46 -9.36
CA MET A 7 -13.15 0.26 -9.48
C MET A 7 -14.62 0.60 -9.74
N SER A 8 -15.12 1.73 -9.21
CA SER A 8 -16.46 2.22 -9.52
C SER A 8 -16.55 2.72 -10.97
N TYR A 9 -15.62 3.56 -11.42
CA TYR A 9 -15.63 4.10 -12.79
C TYR A 9 -15.35 3.05 -13.86
N ARG A 10 -14.59 1.98 -13.56
CA ARG A 10 -14.30 0.91 -14.51
C ARG A 10 -15.52 0.10 -14.91
N GLN A 11 -16.60 0.13 -14.12
CA GLN A 11 -17.87 -0.52 -14.48
C GLN A 11 -18.50 0.11 -15.73
N SER A 12 -18.28 1.41 -15.97
CA SER A 12 -18.96 2.16 -17.05
C SER A 12 -18.00 2.88 -18.01
N HIS A 13 -16.72 2.99 -17.67
CA HIS A 13 -15.75 3.76 -18.45
C HIS A 13 -14.51 2.94 -18.82
N LYS A 14 -13.97 3.23 -20.01
CA LYS A 14 -12.69 2.68 -20.47
C LYS A 14 -11.57 3.00 -19.48
N THR A 15 -10.59 2.10 -19.38
CA THR A 15 -9.42 2.17 -18.48
C THR A 15 -8.79 3.55 -18.40
N ALA A 16 -8.54 4.17 -19.56
CA ALA A 16 -7.96 5.50 -19.66
C ALA A 16 -8.80 6.62 -19.01
N ILE A 17 -10.12 6.58 -19.17
CA ILE A 17 -11.06 7.58 -18.65
C ILE A 17 -11.25 7.37 -17.15
N ALA A 18 -11.43 6.12 -16.73
CA ALA A 18 -11.54 5.77 -15.32
C ALA A 18 -10.28 6.17 -14.53
N ALA A 19 -9.08 5.97 -15.10
CA ALA A 19 -7.81 6.38 -14.51
C ALA A 19 -7.74 7.90 -14.29
N ALA A 20 -8.07 8.67 -15.34
CA ALA A 20 -8.08 10.12 -15.29
C ALA A 20 -9.07 10.64 -14.23
N LYS A 21 -10.29 10.09 -14.20
CA LYS A 21 -11.30 10.42 -13.18
C LYS A 21 -10.86 10.06 -11.75
N SER A 22 -10.01 9.04 -11.61
CA SER A 22 -9.52 8.56 -10.32
C SER A 22 -8.23 9.24 -9.86
N GLY A 23 -7.67 10.15 -10.67
CA GLY A 23 -6.51 10.95 -10.33
C GLY A 23 -5.17 10.25 -10.51
N PHE A 24 -5.06 9.27 -11.43
CA PHE A 24 -3.78 8.62 -11.74
C PHE A 24 -3.62 8.27 -13.22
N SER A 25 -2.37 7.95 -13.60
CA SER A 25 -1.99 7.69 -14.98
C SER A 25 -2.67 6.44 -15.58
N LYS A 26 -2.85 6.44 -16.90
CA LYS A 26 -3.32 5.25 -17.64
C LYS A 26 -2.42 4.04 -17.41
N ALA A 27 -1.10 4.25 -17.31
CA ALA A 27 -0.14 3.18 -17.03
C ALA A 27 -0.40 2.52 -15.67
N THR A 28 -0.74 3.30 -14.65
CA THR A 28 -1.13 2.77 -13.32
C THR A 28 -2.42 1.95 -13.41
N ALA A 29 -3.39 2.40 -14.20
CA ALA A 29 -4.63 1.66 -14.42
C ALA A 29 -4.39 0.28 -15.04
N TYR A 30 -3.55 0.19 -16.08
CA TYR A 30 -3.18 -1.09 -16.68
C TYR A 30 -2.43 -2.00 -15.69
N ARG A 31 -1.54 -1.47 -14.85
CA ARG A 31 -0.88 -2.27 -13.79
C ARG A 31 -1.86 -2.77 -12.71
N ILE A 32 -2.97 -2.05 -12.49
CA ILE A 32 -4.04 -2.49 -11.56
C ILE A 32 -4.90 -3.57 -12.23
N GLU A 33 -5.12 -3.51 -13.55
CA GLU A 33 -5.85 -4.56 -14.27
C GLU A 33 -5.06 -5.86 -14.36
N ASP A 34 -3.74 -5.76 -14.58
CA ASP A 34 -2.82 -6.89 -14.62
C ASP A 34 -2.69 -7.58 -13.26
N ASP A 35 -2.62 -6.80 -12.18
CA ASP A 35 -2.63 -7.31 -10.81
C ASP A 35 -3.58 -6.47 -9.92
N PRO A 36 -4.81 -6.96 -9.68
CA PRO A 36 -5.87 -6.23 -8.98
C PRO A 36 -5.67 -6.13 -7.47
N ARG A 37 -4.57 -6.64 -6.92
CA ARG A 37 -4.25 -6.51 -5.49
C ARG A 37 -4.00 -5.05 -5.12
N LEU A 38 -4.38 -4.67 -3.89
CA LEU A 38 -4.11 -3.33 -3.38
C LEU A 38 -2.60 -3.09 -3.26
N PRO A 39 -2.08 -1.87 -3.52
CA PRO A 39 -0.66 -1.56 -3.33
C PRO A 39 -0.15 -1.86 -1.92
N SER A 40 -1.02 -1.73 -0.90
CA SER A 40 -0.74 -2.11 0.48
C SER A 40 -0.61 -3.62 0.70
N GLN A 41 -1.27 -4.43 -0.13
CA GLN A 41 -1.18 -5.90 -0.10
C GLN A 41 -0.03 -6.43 -0.94
N LYS A 42 0.44 -5.67 -1.94
CA LYS A 42 1.58 -6.06 -2.78
C LYS A 42 2.93 -5.89 -2.08
N LYS A 43 3.03 -4.93 -1.17
CA LYS A 43 4.32 -4.56 -0.58
C LYS A 43 4.63 -5.51 0.58
N ALA A 44 5.60 -6.39 0.38
CA ALA A 44 6.24 -7.09 1.50
C ALA A 44 6.68 -6.05 2.55
N PRO A 45 6.52 -6.34 3.85
CA PRO A 45 7.00 -5.46 4.90
C PRO A 45 8.44 -5.07 4.59
N ARG A 46 8.71 -3.77 4.48
CA ARG A 46 10.09 -3.32 4.33
C ARG A 46 10.82 -3.71 5.60
N SER A 47 11.84 -4.56 5.48
CA SER A 47 12.75 -4.77 6.58
C SER A 47 13.46 -3.46 6.92
N ARG A 48 13.79 -3.29 8.20
CA ARG A 48 14.63 -2.18 8.63
C ARG A 48 15.99 -2.34 7.96
N ARG A 49 16.51 -1.27 7.36
CA ARG A 49 17.87 -1.27 6.78
C ARG A 49 18.97 -1.32 7.84
N ARG A 50 18.68 -0.87 9.06
CA ARG A 50 19.57 -0.96 10.21
C ARG A 50 18.98 -1.88 11.28
N PRO A 51 19.84 -2.58 12.05
CA PRO A 51 19.44 -3.26 13.27
C PRO A 51 18.66 -2.32 14.20
N ASP A 52 17.79 -2.90 15.04
CA ASP A 52 17.02 -2.11 15.98
C ASP A 52 17.93 -1.64 17.14
N PRO A 53 18.16 -0.32 17.30
CA PRO A 53 19.04 0.18 18.36
C PRO A 53 18.47 -0.07 19.75
N LEU A 54 17.19 -0.43 19.87
CA LEU A 54 16.55 -0.73 21.15
C LEU A 54 16.40 -2.24 21.40
N ALA A 55 16.85 -3.10 20.49
CA ALA A 55 16.69 -4.54 20.64
C ALA A 55 17.27 -5.08 21.96
N GLU A 56 18.44 -4.58 22.37
CA GLU A 56 19.13 -5.05 23.58
C GLU A 56 18.45 -4.59 24.88
N VAL A 57 17.85 -3.40 24.89
CA VAL A 57 17.23 -2.81 26.08
C VAL A 57 15.74 -3.11 26.21
N TRP A 58 15.11 -3.61 25.13
CA TRP A 58 13.66 -3.79 25.07
C TRP A 58 13.14 -4.76 26.14
N ASP A 59 13.68 -5.97 26.16
CA ASP A 59 13.23 -7.02 27.08
C ASP A 59 13.71 -6.76 28.52
N GLY A 60 14.88 -6.13 28.69
CA GLY A 60 15.53 -5.93 29.99
C GLY A 60 15.02 -4.71 30.76
N GLU A 61 14.74 -3.60 30.09
CA GLU A 61 14.43 -2.33 30.73
C GLU A 61 12.99 -1.88 30.47
N ILE A 62 12.51 -2.02 29.23
CA ILE A 62 11.24 -1.43 28.81
C ILE A 62 10.05 -2.31 29.19
N VAL A 63 10.10 -3.62 28.90
CA VAL A 63 9.01 -4.57 29.22
C VAL A 63 8.63 -4.58 30.71
N PRO A 64 9.58 -4.52 31.67
CA PRO A 64 9.24 -4.44 33.10
C PRO A 64 8.49 -3.18 33.53
N ILE A 65 8.70 -2.04 32.86
CA ILE A 65 8.06 -0.75 33.17
C ILE A 65 6.60 -0.69 32.68
N LEU A 66 6.26 -1.46 31.65
CA LEU A 66 4.94 -1.43 31.01
C LEU A 66 3.87 -2.30 31.71
N LYS A 67 4.19 -2.85 32.89
CA LYS A 67 3.25 -3.60 33.75
C LYS A 67 2.67 -2.72 34.84
#